data_AF-A0A8H7KN12-F1
#
_entry.id   AF-A0A8H7KN12-F1
#
_cell.length_a   1.000
_cell.length_b   1.000
_cell.length_c   1.000
_cell.angle_alpha   90.00
_cell.angle_beta   90.00
_cell.angle_gamma   90.00
#
_symmetry.space_group_name_H-M   'P 1'
#
loop_
_entity.id
_entity.type
_entity.pdbx_description
1 polymer ?
#
loop_
_entity_poly.entity_id
_entity_poly.type
_entity_poly.pdbx_seq_one_letter_code
_entity_poly.pdbx_strand_id
1 'polypeptide(L)'
;PEVAGAWLAELSPPSLDEIRQQDANMDDEDTQLDVSTEASSHFEDPDIRSPTQLPSTSEANFVGRSLAQFLTLKNHRILAESTDSATPAAPADITPVPVIGEEEIPDLYVAPASILDRNTLILPSPWRIPSSVHRYLASVDFAQKRSIISALTNHECSVELTERETLDGVDIIIDPHTAIIFASLGSLPSQGETLSQRLGELSWRYSRLLVILEAFSSSAAYKRYKPRSLVNPYTAPGLRAIQKLRRSFAIMDGCGSKRSGTSIHLAFADTVEQAAMFTRCFGDCSEANDTTGGVIWGSRKWLDSEEQEDERELGRFPGMNMFSALTLICQMPLHVFLDLSTPERTSVLEQLIGYDRAMAFNEELESRYHDMRDVTSSSNKDDS
;
A
#
# COMPACT_ATOMS: atom_id res chain seq x y z
N PRO A 1 -5.20 -12.62 21.19
CA PRO A 1 -3.75 -12.77 20.87
C PRO A 1 -3.46 -14.01 20.01
N GLU A 2 -4.04 -15.18 20.28
CA GLU A 2 -3.63 -16.44 19.61
C GLU A 2 -4.21 -16.67 18.20
N VAL A 3 -5.36 -16.10 17.84
CA VAL A 3 -5.98 -16.34 16.51
C VAL A 3 -5.40 -15.45 15.40
N ALA A 4 -4.73 -14.33 15.76
CA ALA A 4 -3.99 -13.51 14.80
C ALA A 4 -2.61 -14.11 14.46
N GLY A 5 -2.09 -15.01 15.32
CA GLY A 5 -0.77 -15.64 15.13
C GLY A 5 -0.74 -16.69 14.03
N ALA A 6 -1.85 -17.37 13.75
CA ALA A 6 -1.90 -18.40 12.70
C ALA A 6 -1.75 -17.81 11.29
N TRP A 7 -2.23 -16.58 11.06
CA TRP A 7 -2.05 -15.87 9.79
C TRP A 7 -0.65 -15.27 9.62
N LEU A 8 0.02 -14.89 10.72
CA LEU A 8 1.39 -14.37 10.69
C LEU A 8 2.43 -15.48 10.40
N ALA A 9 2.14 -16.73 10.73
CA ALA A 9 3.07 -17.85 10.49
C ALA A 9 3.18 -18.26 9.00
N GLU A 10 2.10 -18.14 8.22
CA GLU A 10 2.08 -18.55 6.79
C GLU A 10 2.64 -17.49 5.82
N LEU A 11 3.03 -16.31 6.31
CA LEU A 11 3.66 -15.25 5.50
C LEU A 11 5.20 -15.21 5.63
N SER A 12 5.81 -16.21 6.29
CA SER A 12 7.27 -16.32 6.32
C SER A 12 7.78 -16.79 4.96
N PRO A 13 8.83 -16.17 4.38
CA PRO A 13 9.47 -16.68 3.18
C PRO A 13 9.98 -18.12 3.41
N PRO A 14 9.97 -18.99 2.38
CA PRO A 14 10.47 -20.36 2.52
C PRO A 14 11.89 -20.34 3.05
N SER A 15 12.21 -21.26 3.96
CA SER A 15 13.54 -21.32 4.54
C SER A 15 14.58 -21.62 3.46
N LEU A 16 15.81 -21.11 3.61
CA LEU A 16 16.92 -21.42 2.69
C LEU A 16 17.17 -22.94 2.53
N ASP A 17 16.74 -23.75 3.50
CA ASP A 17 16.83 -25.21 3.44
C ASP A 17 15.75 -25.85 2.55
N GLU A 18 14.56 -25.24 2.42
CA GLU A 18 13.52 -25.70 1.48
C GLU A 18 13.86 -25.35 0.03
N ILE A 19 14.49 -24.20 -0.20
CA ILE A 19 14.99 -23.80 -1.53
C ILE A 19 16.09 -24.77 -1.97
N ARG A 20 17.01 -25.14 -1.06
CA ARG A 20 18.06 -26.13 -1.35
C ARG A 20 17.53 -27.55 -1.61
N GLN A 21 16.36 -27.92 -1.07
CA GLN A 21 15.76 -29.23 -1.34
C GLN A 21 15.00 -29.30 -2.67
N GLN A 22 14.56 -28.16 -3.22
CA GLN A 22 13.97 -28.11 -4.56
C GLN A 22 15.01 -28.16 -5.69
N ASP A 23 16.19 -27.59 -5.48
CA ASP A 23 17.28 -27.64 -6.47
C ASP A 23 17.98 -29.02 -6.54
N ALA A 24 17.77 -29.90 -5.56
CA ALA A 24 18.40 -31.23 -5.53
C ALA A 24 17.67 -32.31 -6.37
N ASN A 25 16.55 -31.98 -7.03
CA ASN A 25 15.73 -32.95 -7.78
C ASN A 25 15.70 -32.69 -9.29
N MET A 26 16.60 -31.88 -9.83
CA MET A 26 16.57 -31.48 -11.24
C MET A 26 17.95 -31.55 -11.90
N ASP A 27 18.64 -32.69 -11.80
CA ASP A 27 19.82 -32.97 -12.61
C ASP A 27 19.94 -34.49 -12.88
N ASP A 28 19.45 -34.91 -14.04
CA ASP A 28 19.86 -36.14 -14.73
C ASP A 28 19.38 -36.04 -16.18
N GLU A 29 20.03 -35.19 -17.00
CA GLU A 29 20.22 -35.48 -18.42
C GLU A 29 21.55 -34.87 -18.91
N ASP A 30 22.45 -35.79 -19.20
CA ASP A 30 23.69 -35.71 -19.97
C ASP A 30 23.78 -34.56 -20.99
N THR A 31 24.85 -33.76 -20.90
CA THR A 31 25.59 -33.34 -22.10
C THR A 31 27.08 -33.17 -21.76
N GLN A 32 27.87 -34.15 -22.19
CA GLN A 32 29.33 -34.08 -22.26
C GLN A 32 29.75 -32.98 -23.24
N LEU A 33 30.50 -31.99 -22.77
CA LEU A 33 31.40 -31.22 -23.62
C LEU A 33 32.78 -31.12 -22.97
N ASP A 34 33.72 -31.66 -23.74
CA ASP A 34 35.14 -31.81 -23.50
C ASP A 34 35.84 -30.46 -23.74
N VAL A 35 36.46 -29.86 -22.71
CA VAL A 35 37.38 -28.73 -22.87
C VAL A 35 38.58 -28.91 -21.94
N SER A 36 39.68 -29.35 -22.56
CA SER A 36 41.04 -29.23 -22.04
C SER A 36 41.47 -27.76 -22.00
N THR A 37 41.97 -27.25 -20.87
CA THR A 37 43.00 -26.19 -20.88
C THR A 37 43.86 -26.25 -19.59
N GLU A 38 45.14 -26.02 -19.80
CA GLU A 38 46.28 -26.29 -18.95
C GLU A 38 46.54 -25.26 -17.84
N ALA A 39 47.31 -25.72 -16.85
CA ALA A 39 48.43 -25.05 -16.17
C ALA A 39 48.24 -23.67 -15.48
N SER A 40 48.32 -23.73 -14.14
CA SER A 40 49.41 -23.18 -13.32
C SER A 40 49.84 -21.73 -13.53
N SER A 41 49.58 -20.88 -12.52
CA SER A 41 50.68 -20.15 -11.89
C SER A 41 50.31 -19.62 -10.50
N HIS A 42 51.13 -20.09 -9.57
CA HIS A 42 51.49 -19.54 -8.29
C HIS A 42 51.93 -18.07 -8.43
N PHE A 43 51.35 -17.15 -7.65
CA PHE A 43 51.92 -15.82 -7.45
C PHE A 43 51.87 -15.47 -5.96
N GLU A 44 53.05 -15.20 -5.43
CA GLU A 44 53.33 -14.82 -4.06
C GLU A 44 52.98 -13.34 -3.82
N ASP A 45 52.52 -13.09 -2.60
CA ASP A 45 52.44 -11.78 -1.94
C ASP A 45 53.85 -11.18 -1.79
N PRO A 46 53.98 -9.83 -1.82
CA PRO A 46 54.55 -9.22 -0.62
C PRO A 46 53.99 -7.84 -0.25
N ASP A 47 53.68 -7.76 1.04
CA ASP A 47 54.08 -6.75 2.03
C ASP A 47 53.85 -5.24 1.83
N ILE A 48 53.02 -4.74 2.76
CA ILE A 48 53.30 -3.65 3.72
C ILE A 48 53.67 -2.28 3.13
N ARG A 49 52.67 -1.38 3.08
CA ARG A 49 52.82 0.03 3.49
C ARG A 49 51.53 0.56 4.14
N SER A 50 51.65 1.13 5.33
CA SER A 50 50.68 2.00 5.99
C SER A 50 51.38 3.32 6.37
N PRO A 51 50.67 4.36 6.81
CA PRO A 51 49.69 5.14 6.05
C PRO A 51 50.08 6.63 6.00
N THR A 52 49.81 7.31 4.89
CA THR A 52 49.95 8.77 4.80
C THR A 52 48.68 9.41 5.37
N GLN A 53 48.84 10.11 6.49
CA GLN A 53 47.80 10.93 7.12
C GLN A 53 47.32 12.02 6.15
N LEU A 54 46.02 11.96 5.83
CA LEU A 54 45.26 13.05 5.22
C LEU A 54 44.44 13.78 6.31
N PRO A 55 44.17 15.07 6.13
CA PRO A 55 43.61 15.94 7.16
C PRO A 55 42.18 15.54 7.52
N SER A 56 41.90 15.52 8.81
CA SER A 56 40.58 15.34 9.42
C SER A 56 39.60 16.40 8.94
N THR A 57 38.89 16.09 7.86
CA THR A 57 37.61 16.70 7.55
C THR A 57 36.62 16.26 8.61
N SER A 58 36.20 17.23 9.43
CA SER A 58 34.97 17.25 10.22
C SER A 58 34.02 16.09 9.92
N GLU A 59 34.04 15.06 10.77
CA GLU A 59 32.98 14.06 10.87
C GLU A 59 31.66 14.81 11.04
N ALA A 60 30.89 14.90 9.95
CA ALA A 60 29.49 15.22 10.00
C ALA A 60 28.82 14.10 10.80
N ASN A 61 28.70 14.31 12.10
CA ASN A 61 27.95 13.49 13.03
C ASN A 61 26.46 13.53 12.64
N PHE A 62 26.10 12.86 11.55
CA PHE A 62 24.75 12.44 11.24
C PHE A 62 24.50 11.12 11.99
N VAL A 63 24.66 11.17 13.32
CA VAL A 63 24.20 10.10 14.20
C VAL A 63 22.69 10.07 14.03
N GLY A 64 22.18 8.97 13.47
CA GLY A 64 20.77 8.73 13.18
C GLY A 64 19.89 9.22 14.31
N ARG A 65 19.39 10.45 14.19
CA ARG A 65 18.30 10.96 15.01
C ARG A 65 17.15 10.03 14.69
N SER A 66 16.90 9.10 15.59
CA SER A 66 15.91 8.04 15.46
C SER A 66 14.63 8.65 14.91
N LEU A 67 14.09 8.07 13.83
CA LEU A 67 12.84 8.48 13.22
C LEU A 67 11.73 8.69 14.28
N ALA A 68 11.73 7.87 15.32
CA ALA A 68 10.85 8.03 16.49
C ALA A 68 11.02 9.39 17.20
N GLN A 69 12.25 9.89 17.40
CA GLN A 69 12.52 11.20 18.02
C GLN A 69 12.00 12.35 17.17
N PHE A 70 12.17 12.28 15.85
CA PHE A 70 11.68 13.32 14.95
C PHE A 70 10.14 13.37 14.92
N LEU A 71 9.49 12.21 14.81
CA LEU A 71 8.02 12.11 14.83
C LEU A 71 7.44 12.58 16.18
N THR A 72 8.16 12.38 17.27
CA THR A 72 7.77 12.89 18.60
C THR A 72 7.79 14.42 18.64
N LEU A 73 8.73 15.08 17.97
CA LEU A 73 8.88 16.54 17.99
C LEU A 73 7.81 17.28 17.17
N LYS A 74 7.32 16.69 16.07
CA LYS A 74 6.26 17.31 15.25
C LYS A 74 4.86 17.26 15.89
N ASN A 75 4.65 16.48 16.94
CA ASN A 75 3.35 16.33 17.62
C ASN A 75 2.90 17.51 18.50
N HIS A 76 3.69 18.58 18.63
CA HIS A 76 3.48 19.63 19.65
C HIS A 76 2.84 20.94 19.17
N ARG A 77 2.25 21.01 17.97
CA ARG A 77 1.63 22.26 17.50
C ARG A 77 0.13 22.10 17.21
N ILE A 78 -0.64 22.96 17.89
CA ILE A 78 -2.00 23.46 17.61
C ILE A 78 -3.13 22.74 18.39
N LEU A 79 -3.55 23.39 19.49
CA LEU A 79 -4.89 23.34 20.06
C LEU A 79 -5.39 24.79 20.08
N ALA A 80 -6.41 25.10 19.29
CA ALA A 80 -7.20 26.32 19.43
C ALA A 80 -8.67 25.96 19.20
N GLU A 81 -9.43 26.03 20.28
CA GLU A 81 -10.87 25.85 20.36
C GLU A 81 -11.61 26.94 19.56
N SER A 82 -12.71 26.56 18.91
CA SER A 82 -13.84 27.46 18.73
C SER A 82 -15.14 26.68 18.90
N THR A 83 -15.87 27.09 19.95
CA THR A 83 -17.19 26.61 20.32
C THR A 83 -18.17 27.66 19.85
N ASP A 84 -19.04 27.35 18.89
CA ASP A 84 -20.20 28.20 18.60
C ASP A 84 -21.49 27.38 18.60
N SER A 85 -22.36 27.75 19.54
CA SER A 85 -23.64 27.14 19.86
C SER A 85 -24.73 27.77 19.00
N ALA A 86 -25.39 26.95 18.17
CA ALA A 86 -26.58 27.36 17.42
C ALA A 86 -27.86 26.84 18.08
N THR A 87 -28.82 27.76 18.24
CA THR A 87 -30.12 27.61 18.88
C THR A 87 -31.08 26.73 18.06
N PRO A 88 -31.84 25.79 18.67
CA PRO A 88 -32.76 24.93 17.94
C PRO A 88 -34.09 25.63 17.62
N ALA A 89 -34.52 25.53 16.35
CA ALA A 89 -35.81 25.99 15.86
C ALA A 89 -36.95 24.99 16.16
N ALA A 90 -38.15 25.53 16.39
CA ALA A 90 -39.34 24.81 16.83
C ALA A 90 -39.83 23.74 15.84
N PRO A 91 -40.40 22.62 16.35
CA PRO A 91 -40.84 21.50 15.52
C PRO A 91 -42.17 21.83 14.81
N ALA A 92 -42.18 21.64 13.48
CA ALA A 92 -43.41 21.64 12.69
C ALA A 92 -44.12 20.29 12.84
N ASP A 93 -45.44 20.35 12.99
CA ASP A 93 -46.36 19.24 13.24
C ASP A 93 -46.46 18.34 11.98
N ILE A 94 -45.85 17.14 12.03
CA ILE A 94 -45.81 16.20 10.91
C ILE A 94 -46.98 15.22 11.05
N THR A 95 -47.93 15.30 10.11
CA THR A 95 -49.02 14.33 9.96
C THR A 95 -48.49 12.91 9.70
N PRO A 96 -48.95 11.88 10.43
CA PRO A 96 -48.45 10.53 10.31
C PRO A 96 -48.84 9.91 8.95
N VAL A 97 -47.83 9.57 8.15
CA VAL A 97 -47.98 8.81 6.91
C VAL A 97 -48.37 7.37 7.24
N PRO A 98 -49.37 6.77 6.56
CA PRO A 98 -49.82 5.42 6.82
C PRO A 98 -48.68 4.40 6.66
N VAL A 99 -48.49 3.60 7.72
CA VAL A 99 -47.50 2.52 7.81
C VAL A 99 -47.90 1.42 6.83
N ILE A 100 -47.28 1.41 5.65
CA ILE A 100 -47.36 0.31 4.69
C ILE A 100 -46.58 -0.87 5.28
N GLY A 101 -47.21 -2.06 5.26
CA GLY A 101 -46.78 -3.26 5.99
C GLY A 101 -45.30 -3.60 5.84
N GLU A 102 -44.72 -4.13 6.93
CA GLU A 102 -43.37 -4.66 7.01
C GLU A 102 -43.21 -5.82 6.02
N GLU A 103 -42.79 -5.53 4.78
CA GLU A 103 -42.26 -6.54 3.88
C GLU A 103 -41.03 -7.18 4.52
N GLU A 104 -41.05 -8.50 4.68
CA GLU A 104 -39.91 -9.30 5.14
C GLU A 104 -38.68 -8.94 4.30
N ILE A 105 -37.68 -8.36 4.96
CA ILE A 105 -36.40 -8.00 4.34
C ILE A 105 -35.75 -9.32 3.93
N PRO A 106 -35.48 -9.56 2.63
CA PRO A 106 -34.84 -10.78 2.20
C PRO A 106 -33.51 -10.99 2.92
N ASP A 107 -33.21 -12.26 3.22
CA ASP A 107 -31.95 -12.66 3.84
C ASP A 107 -30.75 -12.01 3.15
N LEU A 108 -29.81 -11.51 3.96
CA LEU A 108 -28.56 -10.94 3.48
C LEU A 108 -27.86 -11.96 2.56
N TYR A 109 -27.54 -11.55 1.33
CA TYR A 109 -26.73 -12.36 0.45
C TYR A 109 -25.34 -12.51 1.06
N VAL A 110 -24.82 -13.74 1.07
CA VAL A 110 -23.48 -14.05 1.56
C VAL A 110 -22.64 -14.53 0.39
N ALA A 111 -21.38 -14.11 0.34
CA ALA A 111 -20.38 -14.60 -0.61
C ALA A 111 -20.39 -16.14 -0.70
N PRO A 112 -20.62 -16.74 -1.89
CA PRO A 112 -20.58 -18.18 -2.05
C PRO A 112 -19.22 -18.76 -1.65
N ALA A 113 -19.20 -19.91 -0.96
CA ALA A 113 -17.94 -20.56 -0.57
C ALA A 113 -17.01 -20.88 -1.76
N SER A 114 -17.57 -21.04 -2.97
CA SER A 114 -16.82 -21.31 -4.20
C SER A 114 -15.94 -20.16 -4.68
N ILE A 115 -16.18 -18.93 -4.21
CA ILE A 115 -15.31 -17.79 -4.49
C ILE A 115 -14.34 -17.50 -3.33
N LEU A 116 -14.35 -18.26 -2.25
CA LEU A 116 -13.37 -18.09 -1.17
C LEU A 116 -12.13 -18.93 -1.48
N ASP A 117 -10.95 -18.32 -1.36
CA ASP A 117 -9.65 -18.96 -1.56
C ASP A 117 -8.62 -18.45 -0.54
N ARG A 118 -7.38 -18.94 -0.62
CA ARG A 118 -6.27 -18.52 0.26
C ARG A 118 -5.94 -17.01 0.20
N ASN A 119 -6.28 -16.35 -0.91
CA ASN A 119 -6.06 -14.93 -1.10
C ASN A 119 -7.31 -14.11 -0.77
N THR A 120 -8.33 -14.72 -0.18
CA THR A 120 -9.55 -14.04 0.25
C THR A 120 -9.41 -13.64 1.71
N LEU A 121 -9.49 -12.34 1.98
CA LEU A 121 -9.54 -11.82 3.35
C LEU A 121 -10.92 -12.13 3.94
N ILE A 122 -10.93 -12.72 5.13
CA ILE A 122 -12.14 -13.07 5.88
C ILE A 122 -12.13 -12.29 7.18
N LEU A 123 -13.25 -11.64 7.54
CA LEU A 123 -13.36 -10.92 8.80
C LEU A 123 -13.31 -11.88 9.99
N PRO A 124 -12.61 -11.51 11.08
CA PRO A 124 -12.64 -12.29 12.31
C PRO A 124 -14.06 -12.27 12.92
N SER A 125 -14.51 -13.43 13.38
CA SER A 125 -15.77 -13.58 14.10
C SER A 125 -15.51 -14.20 15.49
N PRO A 126 -15.83 -13.51 16.59
CA PRO A 126 -16.46 -12.19 16.66
C PRO A 126 -15.50 -11.04 16.26
N TRP A 127 -16.05 -9.96 15.72
CA TRP A 127 -15.31 -8.72 15.50
C TRP A 127 -14.89 -8.11 16.83
N ARG A 128 -13.65 -7.63 16.91
CA ARG A 128 -13.13 -6.97 18.11
C ARG A 128 -13.02 -5.48 17.85
N ILE A 129 -13.59 -4.70 18.76
CA ILE A 129 -13.49 -3.23 18.72
C ILE A 129 -12.01 -2.85 18.83
N PRO A 130 -11.48 -2.04 17.90
CA PRO A 130 -10.10 -1.61 17.93
C PRO A 130 -9.76 -0.79 19.18
N SER A 131 -8.53 -0.96 19.68
CA SER A 131 -8.02 -0.21 20.83
C SER A 131 -7.25 1.05 20.46
N SER A 132 -6.85 1.18 19.19
CA SER A 132 -6.07 2.27 18.62
C SER A 132 -6.81 2.90 17.44
N VAL A 133 -6.56 4.18 17.20
CA VAL A 133 -7.04 4.87 16.00
C VAL A 133 -5.99 4.75 14.90
N HIS A 134 -6.39 4.29 13.72
CA HIS A 134 -5.51 4.28 12.55
C HIS A 134 -5.73 5.52 11.69
N ARG A 135 -4.65 6.06 11.12
CA ARG A 135 -4.70 7.17 10.15
C ARG A 135 -4.19 6.70 8.79
N TYR A 136 -4.99 6.91 7.74
CA TYR A 136 -4.67 6.54 6.36
C TYR A 136 -4.76 7.74 5.42
N LEU A 137 -4.09 7.66 4.27
CA LEU A 137 -4.33 8.58 3.15
C LEU A 137 -5.50 8.08 2.31
N ALA A 138 -6.41 8.96 1.91
CA ALA A 138 -7.55 8.65 1.05
C ALA A 138 -7.62 9.58 -0.16
N SER A 139 -7.99 9.05 -1.32
CA SER A 139 -8.18 9.88 -2.51
C SER A 139 -9.46 10.72 -2.40
N VAL A 140 -9.49 11.89 -3.04
CA VAL A 140 -10.71 12.72 -3.11
C VAL A 140 -11.88 11.97 -3.74
N ASP A 141 -11.63 11.11 -4.73
CA ASP A 141 -12.67 10.26 -5.34
C ASP A 141 -13.28 9.29 -4.31
N PHE A 142 -12.43 8.67 -3.47
CA PHE A 142 -12.91 7.83 -2.38
C PHE A 142 -13.63 8.65 -1.30
N ALA A 143 -13.18 9.88 -1.03
CA ALA A 143 -13.78 10.79 -0.06
C ALA A 143 -15.27 11.11 -0.36
N GLN A 144 -15.72 10.87 -1.59
CA GLN A 144 -17.12 11.01 -1.97
C GLN A 144 -18.02 9.87 -1.45
N LYS A 145 -17.46 8.70 -1.08
CA LYS A 145 -18.18 7.55 -0.52
C LYS A 145 -18.52 7.75 0.96
N ARG A 146 -19.33 8.78 1.24
CA ARG A 146 -19.64 9.29 2.60
C ARG A 146 -20.16 8.23 3.57
N SER A 147 -20.86 7.19 3.10
CA SER A 147 -21.35 6.12 3.96
C SER A 147 -20.21 5.22 4.45
N ILE A 148 -19.26 4.88 3.58
CA ILE A 148 -18.08 4.07 3.95
C ILE A 148 -17.19 4.87 4.91
N ILE A 149 -16.97 6.15 4.61
CA ILE A 149 -16.18 7.04 5.49
C ILE A 149 -16.82 7.13 6.88
N SER A 150 -18.14 7.31 6.94
CA SER A 150 -18.86 7.31 8.21
C SER A 150 -18.67 5.99 8.97
N ALA A 151 -18.70 4.85 8.28
CA ALA A 151 -18.48 3.55 8.90
C ALA A 151 -17.03 3.36 9.36
N LEU A 152 -16.04 3.88 8.62
CA LEU A 152 -14.63 3.86 8.99
C LEU A 152 -14.35 4.68 10.26
N THR A 153 -14.97 5.85 10.38
CA THR A 153 -14.81 6.74 11.56
C THR A 153 -15.58 6.26 12.79
N ASN A 154 -16.55 5.35 12.63
CA ASN A 154 -17.26 4.78 13.76
C ASN A 154 -16.31 4.03 14.70
N HIS A 155 -16.68 3.95 15.98
CA HIS A 155 -15.89 3.29 17.03
C HIS A 155 -15.50 1.83 16.71
N GLU A 156 -16.31 1.12 15.93
CA GLU A 156 -16.05 -0.26 15.50
C GLU A 156 -14.83 -0.40 14.57
N CYS A 157 -14.47 0.67 13.84
CA CYS A 157 -13.32 0.69 12.95
C CYS A 157 -12.23 1.65 13.43
N SER A 158 -12.60 2.77 14.05
CA SER A 158 -11.67 3.79 14.57
C SER A 158 -10.58 4.17 13.56
N VAL A 159 -11.00 4.51 12.34
CA VAL A 159 -10.12 4.95 11.25
C VAL A 159 -10.37 6.43 10.95
N GLU A 160 -9.30 7.21 10.98
CA GLU A 160 -9.22 8.58 10.50
C GLU A 160 -8.60 8.60 9.09
N LEU A 161 -9.13 9.46 8.23
CA LEU A 161 -8.68 9.59 6.84
C LEU A 161 -8.18 11.00 6.59
N THR A 162 -7.00 11.10 5.99
CA THR A 162 -6.44 12.34 5.48
C THR A 162 -6.61 12.36 3.96
N GLU A 163 -7.32 13.37 3.44
CA GLU A 163 -7.62 13.47 2.02
C GLU A 163 -6.39 13.95 1.21
N ARG A 164 -6.24 13.41 -0.01
CA ARG A 164 -5.26 13.81 -1.03
C ARG A 164 -5.93 13.86 -2.40
N GLU A 165 -5.51 14.79 -3.25
CA GLU A 165 -6.16 15.01 -4.55
C GLU A 165 -6.15 13.73 -5.40
N THR A 166 -5.00 13.07 -5.50
CA THR A 166 -4.80 11.80 -6.21
C THR A 166 -3.93 10.87 -5.39
N LEU A 167 -4.20 9.56 -5.48
CA LEU A 167 -3.33 8.51 -4.92
C LEU A 167 -2.85 7.56 -6.04
N ASP A 168 -2.69 8.07 -7.26
CA ASP A 168 -2.17 7.33 -8.43
C ASP A 168 -2.86 5.98 -8.66
N GLY A 169 -4.19 5.99 -8.57
CA GLY A 169 -4.97 4.78 -8.78
C GLY A 169 -5.04 3.86 -7.58
N VAL A 170 -4.96 4.33 -6.34
CA VAL A 170 -5.57 3.62 -5.19
C VAL A 170 -6.61 4.50 -4.51
N ASP A 171 -7.46 3.90 -3.69
CA ASP A 171 -8.49 4.63 -2.97
C ASP A 171 -8.02 5.00 -1.56
N ILE A 172 -7.24 4.12 -0.92
CA ILE A 172 -6.64 4.32 0.40
C ILE A 172 -5.20 3.80 0.39
N ILE A 173 -4.26 4.55 0.97
CA ILE A 173 -2.91 4.07 1.34
C ILE A 173 -2.83 3.94 2.86
N ILE A 174 -2.52 2.73 3.33
CA ILE A 174 -2.43 2.40 4.76
C ILE A 174 -1.04 2.71 5.30
N ASP A 175 -0.01 2.29 4.57
CA ASP A 175 1.41 2.41 4.94
C ASP A 175 2.27 2.41 3.64
N PRO A 176 3.61 2.50 3.70
CA PRO A 176 4.47 2.48 2.52
C PRO A 176 4.35 1.22 1.64
N HIS A 177 3.76 0.14 2.13
CA HIS A 177 3.70 -1.17 1.46
C HIS A 177 2.29 -1.58 1.05
N THR A 178 1.26 -0.92 1.60
CA THR A 178 -0.11 -1.44 1.63
C THR A 178 -1.11 -0.42 1.10
N ALA A 179 -1.92 -0.84 0.13
CA ALA A 179 -3.03 -0.03 -0.37
C ALA A 179 -4.31 -0.82 -0.60
N ILE A 180 -5.43 -0.08 -0.69
CA ILE A 180 -6.77 -0.62 -0.90
C ILE A 180 -7.40 0.01 -2.14
N ILE A 181 -8.12 -0.82 -2.90
CA ILE A 181 -8.97 -0.43 -4.02
C ILE A 181 -10.39 -0.97 -3.77
N PHE A 182 -11.39 -0.12 -3.95
CA PHE A 182 -12.79 -0.48 -3.93
C PHE A 182 -13.30 -0.62 -5.37
N ALA A 183 -13.88 -1.77 -5.67
CA ALA A 183 -14.46 -2.04 -6.98
C ALA A 183 -15.88 -2.58 -6.83
N SER A 184 -16.80 -2.12 -7.69
CA SER A 184 -18.17 -2.65 -7.69
C SER A 184 -18.17 -4.08 -8.23
N LEU A 185 -18.72 -5.02 -7.45
CA LEU A 185 -18.85 -6.40 -7.92
C LEU A 185 -19.78 -6.47 -9.15
N GLY A 186 -20.78 -5.58 -9.22
CA GLY A 186 -21.70 -5.48 -10.35
C GLY A 186 -21.06 -4.99 -11.65
N SER A 187 -20.03 -4.14 -11.59
CA SER A 187 -19.32 -3.64 -12.78
C SER A 187 -18.15 -4.54 -13.21
N LEU A 188 -17.74 -5.48 -12.36
CA LEU A 188 -16.57 -6.32 -12.57
C LEU A 188 -16.55 -7.08 -13.92
N PRO A 189 -17.67 -7.62 -14.46
CA PRO A 189 -17.66 -8.25 -15.78
C PRO A 189 -17.18 -7.32 -16.91
N SER A 190 -17.44 -6.02 -16.80
CA SER A 190 -17.02 -5.01 -17.78
C SER A 190 -15.67 -4.36 -17.46
N GLN A 191 -15.30 -4.27 -16.18
CA GLN A 191 -14.12 -3.52 -15.73
C GLN A 191 -12.97 -4.41 -15.24
N GLY A 192 -13.14 -5.74 -15.24
CA GLY A 192 -12.16 -6.67 -14.66
C GLY A 192 -10.79 -6.61 -15.32
N GLU A 193 -10.72 -6.31 -16.63
CA GLU A 193 -9.46 -6.17 -17.35
C GLU A 193 -8.72 -4.89 -16.96
N THR A 194 -9.41 -3.75 -16.95
CA THR A 194 -8.88 -2.47 -16.47
C THR A 194 -8.39 -2.57 -15.03
N LEU A 195 -9.17 -3.24 -14.16
CA LEU A 195 -8.75 -3.49 -12.77
C LEU A 195 -7.51 -4.36 -12.70
N SER A 196 -7.41 -5.41 -13.53
CA SER A 196 -6.22 -6.27 -13.56
C SER A 196 -4.97 -5.53 -14.03
N GLN A 197 -5.07 -4.70 -15.08
CA GLN A 197 -3.96 -3.87 -15.54
C GLN A 197 -3.50 -2.89 -14.47
N ARG A 198 -4.46 -2.18 -13.86
CA ARG A 198 -4.20 -1.24 -12.74
C ARG A 198 -3.46 -1.94 -11.59
N LEU A 199 -3.86 -3.16 -11.21
CA LEU A 199 -3.18 -3.92 -10.16
C LEU A 199 -1.76 -4.39 -10.56
N GLY A 200 -1.54 -4.70 -11.84
CA GLY A 200 -0.21 -4.97 -12.38
C GLY A 200 0.72 -3.76 -12.21
N GLU A 201 0.26 -2.58 -12.61
CA GLU A 201 1.01 -1.32 -12.45
C GLU A 201 1.29 -0.99 -10.97
N LEU A 202 0.27 -1.13 -10.11
CA LEU A 202 0.39 -0.84 -8.68
C LEU A 202 1.31 -1.81 -7.92
N SER A 203 1.47 -3.04 -8.41
CA SER A 203 2.34 -4.03 -7.76
C SER A 203 3.81 -3.60 -7.68
N TRP A 204 4.24 -2.70 -8.56
CA TRP A 204 5.59 -2.13 -8.52
C TRP A 204 5.77 -1.13 -7.37
N ARG A 205 4.68 -0.56 -6.87
CA ARG A 205 4.66 0.45 -5.80
C ARG A 205 4.18 -0.09 -4.46
N TYR A 206 3.50 -1.23 -4.43
CA TYR A 206 2.94 -1.81 -3.19
C TYR A 206 3.24 -3.31 -3.13
N SER A 207 3.68 -3.78 -1.97
CA SER A 207 3.90 -5.20 -1.70
C SER A 207 2.61 -5.93 -1.32
N ARG A 208 1.61 -5.19 -0.83
CA ARG A 208 0.31 -5.70 -0.36
C ARG A 208 -0.82 -4.86 -0.94
N LEU A 209 -1.71 -5.49 -1.67
CA LEU A 209 -2.90 -4.86 -2.25
C LEU A 209 -4.14 -5.60 -1.78
N LEU A 210 -5.17 -4.85 -1.37
CA LEU A 210 -6.50 -5.39 -1.10
C LEU A 210 -7.50 -4.79 -2.08
N VAL A 211 -8.26 -5.66 -2.74
CA VAL A 211 -9.42 -5.28 -3.54
C VAL A 211 -10.68 -5.61 -2.75
N ILE A 212 -11.41 -4.58 -2.30
CA ILE A 212 -12.72 -4.74 -1.66
C ILE A 212 -13.78 -4.69 -2.76
N LEU A 213 -14.38 -5.84 -3.04
CA LEU A 213 -15.48 -5.98 -3.99
C LEU A 213 -16.79 -5.64 -3.29
N GLU A 214 -17.38 -4.51 -3.67
CA GLU A 214 -18.64 -4.00 -3.15
C GLU A 214 -19.79 -4.87 -3.71
N ALA A 215 -20.27 -5.80 -2.89
CA ALA A 215 -21.45 -6.63 -3.16
C ALA A 215 -22.76 -5.91 -2.76
N PHE A 216 -22.70 -4.61 -2.47
CA PHE A 216 -23.86 -3.75 -2.32
C PHE A 216 -23.99 -2.79 -3.51
N SER A 217 -25.17 -2.18 -3.68
CA SER A 217 -25.37 -1.16 -4.72
C SER A 217 -24.40 0.00 -4.51
N SER A 218 -23.67 0.42 -5.57
CA SER A 218 -22.73 1.54 -5.47
C SER A 218 -23.38 2.81 -4.91
N SER A 219 -24.69 3.00 -5.09
CA SER A 219 -25.43 4.13 -4.49
C SER A 219 -25.44 4.13 -2.96
N ALA A 220 -25.33 2.96 -2.30
CA ALA A 220 -25.25 2.83 -0.85
C ALA A 220 -23.97 3.43 -0.27
N ALA A 221 -22.88 3.46 -1.05
CA ALA A 221 -21.62 4.08 -0.63
C ALA A 221 -21.74 5.61 -0.48
N TYR A 222 -22.62 6.26 -1.24
CA TYR A 222 -22.77 7.72 -1.28
C TYR A 222 -23.93 8.23 -0.41
N LYS A 223 -24.95 7.41 -0.19
CA LYS A 223 -26.17 7.80 0.55
C LYS A 223 -26.21 7.12 1.91
N ARG A 224 -26.47 7.91 2.96
CA ARG A 224 -26.67 7.41 4.33
C ARG A 224 -27.93 6.55 4.49
N TYR A 225 -28.89 6.67 3.57
CA TYR A 225 -30.10 5.86 3.59
C TYR A 225 -29.81 4.49 3.03
N LYS A 226 -30.13 3.43 3.78
CA LYS A 226 -30.05 2.04 3.33
C LYS A 226 -30.92 1.86 2.08
N PRO A 227 -30.34 1.77 0.87
CA PRO A 227 -31.14 1.48 -0.30
C PRO A 227 -31.64 0.04 -0.16
N ARG A 228 -32.94 -0.17 -0.38
CA ARG A 228 -33.53 -1.51 -0.52
C ARG A 228 -33.05 -2.13 -1.84
N SER A 229 -31.79 -2.53 -1.92
CA SER A 229 -31.29 -3.22 -3.11
C SER A 229 -31.61 -4.70 -3.00
N LEU A 230 -32.64 -5.13 -3.71
CA LEU A 230 -33.12 -6.53 -3.77
C LEU A 230 -32.35 -7.39 -4.80
N VAL A 231 -31.36 -6.82 -5.48
CA VAL A 231 -30.64 -7.54 -6.55
C VAL A 231 -29.48 -8.31 -5.94
N ASN A 232 -29.50 -9.64 -6.09
CA ASN A 232 -28.39 -10.50 -5.71
C ASN A 232 -27.10 -10.06 -6.45
N PRO A 233 -26.06 -9.60 -5.71
CA PRO A 233 -24.81 -9.14 -6.32
C PRO A 233 -23.98 -10.28 -6.91
N TYR A 234 -24.18 -11.52 -6.43
CA TYR A 234 -23.45 -12.72 -6.84
C TYR A 234 -24.08 -13.39 -8.07
N THR A 235 -24.20 -12.62 -9.14
CA THR A 235 -24.71 -13.13 -10.43
C THR A 235 -23.68 -14.05 -11.11
N ALA A 236 -24.14 -14.98 -11.95
CA ALA A 236 -23.24 -15.88 -12.68
C ALA A 236 -22.17 -15.13 -13.52
N PRO A 237 -22.47 -14.01 -14.22
CA PRO A 237 -21.44 -13.18 -14.85
C PRO A 237 -20.42 -12.61 -13.86
N GLY A 238 -20.88 -12.11 -12.70
CA GLY A 238 -20.00 -11.58 -11.64
C GLY A 238 -19.05 -12.64 -11.09
N LEU A 239 -19.56 -13.84 -10.79
CA LEU A 239 -18.75 -14.97 -10.33
C LEU A 239 -17.70 -15.39 -11.37
N ARG A 240 -18.06 -15.43 -12.66
CA ARG A 240 -17.10 -15.69 -13.75
C ARG A 240 -16.04 -14.59 -13.85
N ALA A 241 -16.42 -13.33 -13.64
CA ALA A 241 -15.50 -12.20 -13.67
C ALA A 241 -14.48 -12.26 -12.52
N ILE A 242 -14.89 -12.65 -11.30
CA ILE A 242 -13.97 -12.91 -10.18
C ILE A 242 -12.93 -13.97 -10.55
N GLN A 243 -13.38 -15.09 -11.12
CA GLN A 243 -12.48 -16.17 -11.53
C GLN A 243 -11.54 -15.74 -12.66
N LYS A 244 -12.02 -14.93 -13.61
CA LYS A 244 -11.18 -14.33 -14.65
C LYS A 244 -10.12 -13.41 -14.04
N LEU A 245 -10.50 -12.54 -13.11
CA LEU A 245 -9.59 -11.62 -12.43
C LEU A 245 -8.44 -12.37 -11.71
N ARG A 246 -8.78 -13.43 -10.96
CA ARG A 246 -7.78 -14.30 -10.30
C ARG A 246 -6.81 -14.93 -11.28
N ARG A 247 -7.33 -15.46 -12.39
CA ARG A 247 -6.50 -16.03 -13.46
C ARG A 247 -5.57 -14.97 -14.05
N SER A 248 -6.06 -13.76 -14.27
CA SER A 248 -5.22 -12.65 -14.75
C SER A 248 -4.06 -12.38 -13.80
N PHE A 249 -4.26 -12.41 -12.48
CA PHE A 249 -3.17 -12.21 -11.52
C PHE A 249 -2.10 -13.31 -11.60
N ALA A 250 -2.51 -14.57 -11.74
CA ALA A 250 -1.57 -15.68 -11.91
C ALA A 250 -0.78 -15.56 -13.21
N ILE A 251 -1.42 -15.14 -14.30
CA ILE A 251 -0.74 -14.89 -15.58
C ILE A 251 0.25 -13.73 -15.46
N MET A 252 -0.14 -12.62 -14.82
CA MET A 252 0.76 -11.47 -14.65
C MET A 252 2.00 -11.81 -13.83
N ASP A 253 1.88 -12.71 -12.85
CA ASP A 253 3.01 -13.24 -12.09
C ASP A 253 3.98 -14.02 -13.00
N GLY A 254 3.45 -14.92 -13.84
CA GLY A 254 4.26 -15.73 -14.75
C GLY A 254 4.84 -14.95 -15.94
N CYS A 255 4.22 -13.85 -16.34
CA CYS A 255 4.69 -12.98 -17.43
C CYS A 255 5.57 -11.82 -16.94
N GLY A 256 5.76 -11.65 -15.63
CA GLY A 256 6.51 -10.52 -15.07
C GLY A 256 5.86 -9.14 -15.26
N SER A 257 4.56 -9.08 -15.58
CA SER A 257 3.82 -7.82 -15.70
C SER A 257 3.30 -7.29 -14.36
N LYS A 258 3.48 -8.06 -13.28
CA LYS A 258 3.43 -7.58 -11.90
C LYS A 258 4.75 -7.88 -11.21
N ARG A 259 5.10 -7.13 -10.17
CA ARG A 259 6.25 -7.42 -9.33
C ARG A 259 6.07 -8.76 -8.59
N SER A 260 7.08 -9.62 -8.70
CA SER A 260 7.15 -10.89 -7.98
C SER A 260 7.08 -10.66 -6.46
N GLY A 261 6.40 -11.56 -5.75
CA GLY A 261 6.20 -11.44 -4.30
C GLY A 261 5.11 -10.44 -3.87
N THR A 262 4.52 -9.67 -4.79
CA THR A 262 3.36 -8.83 -4.46
C THR A 262 2.15 -9.69 -4.16
N SER A 263 1.58 -9.49 -2.97
CA SER A 263 0.35 -10.12 -2.51
C SER A 263 -0.87 -9.29 -2.89
N ILE A 264 -1.85 -9.92 -3.54
CA ILE A 264 -3.12 -9.31 -3.93
C ILE A 264 -4.24 -10.12 -3.28
N HIS A 265 -4.93 -9.48 -2.33
CA HIS A 265 -6.05 -10.07 -1.61
C HIS A 265 -7.39 -9.56 -2.15
N LEU A 266 -8.42 -10.39 -2.06
CA LEU A 266 -9.80 -10.01 -2.34
C LEU A 266 -10.61 -10.02 -1.04
N ALA A 267 -11.51 -9.07 -0.87
CA ALA A 267 -12.55 -9.10 0.15
C ALA A 267 -13.91 -8.89 -0.51
N PHE A 268 -14.95 -9.55 -0.01
CA PHE A 268 -16.31 -9.43 -0.53
C PHE A 268 -17.17 -8.76 0.54
N ALA A 269 -17.51 -7.49 0.34
CA ALA A 269 -18.27 -6.70 1.30
C ALA A 269 -19.74 -6.66 0.90
N ASP A 270 -20.59 -7.35 1.66
CA ASP A 270 -22.04 -7.37 1.48
C ASP A 270 -22.70 -6.08 1.99
N THR A 271 -22.03 -5.36 2.89
CA THR A 271 -22.49 -4.07 3.40
C THR A 271 -21.36 -3.03 3.45
N VAL A 272 -21.77 -1.77 3.62
CA VAL A 272 -20.86 -0.63 3.81
C VAL A 272 -20.01 -0.83 5.07
N GLU A 273 -20.62 -1.35 6.14
CA GLU A 273 -19.96 -1.63 7.41
C GLU A 273 -18.91 -2.73 7.25
N GLN A 274 -19.22 -3.82 6.53
CA GLN A 274 -18.23 -4.86 6.24
C GLN A 274 -17.06 -4.33 5.41
N ALA A 275 -17.32 -3.47 4.43
CA ALA A 275 -16.27 -2.79 3.67
C ALA A 275 -15.33 -2.00 4.58
N ALA A 276 -15.87 -1.23 5.53
CA ALA A 276 -15.08 -0.51 6.52
C ALA A 276 -14.30 -1.45 7.46
N MET A 277 -14.92 -2.55 7.91
CA MET A 277 -14.27 -3.56 8.75
C MET A 277 -13.13 -4.26 8.01
N PHE A 278 -13.27 -4.57 6.71
CA PHE A 278 -12.19 -5.14 5.90
C PHE A 278 -11.02 -4.17 5.78
N THR A 279 -11.29 -2.89 5.52
CA THR A 279 -10.27 -1.85 5.53
C THR A 279 -9.54 -1.77 6.88
N ARG A 280 -10.28 -1.81 8.00
CA ARG A 280 -9.66 -1.80 9.32
C ARG A 280 -8.84 -3.07 9.58
N CYS A 281 -9.40 -4.24 9.31
CA CYS A 281 -8.74 -5.53 9.48
C CYS A 281 -7.43 -5.60 8.70
N PHE A 282 -7.42 -5.10 7.46
CA PHE A 282 -6.21 -5.07 6.64
C PHE A 282 -5.17 -4.10 7.20
N GLY A 283 -5.61 -2.98 7.76
CA GLY A 283 -4.74 -2.07 8.51
C GLY A 283 -4.12 -2.72 9.76
N ASP A 284 -4.89 -3.48 10.54
CA ASP A 284 -4.38 -4.22 11.70
C ASP A 284 -3.33 -5.27 11.27
N CYS A 285 -3.57 -5.95 10.13
CA CYS A 285 -2.58 -6.85 9.54
C CYS A 285 -1.31 -6.10 9.12
N SER A 286 -1.43 -4.91 8.56
CA SER A 286 -0.28 -4.10 8.17
C SER A 286 0.52 -3.58 9.37
N GLU A 287 -0.14 -3.18 10.45
CA GLU A 287 0.51 -2.79 11.71
C GLU A 287 1.25 -3.99 12.32
N ALA A 288 0.62 -5.16 12.36
CA ALA A 288 1.25 -6.38 12.88
C ALA A 288 2.47 -6.83 12.08
N ASN A 289 2.55 -6.47 10.79
CA ASN A 289 3.66 -6.77 9.90
C ASN A 289 4.66 -5.61 9.78
N ASP A 290 4.62 -4.63 10.69
CA ASP A 290 5.55 -3.52 10.67
C ASP A 290 6.97 -3.96 11.07
N THR A 291 7.91 -3.78 10.15
CA THR A 291 9.33 -4.06 10.37
C THR A 291 10.08 -2.86 10.95
N THR A 292 9.45 -1.68 11.00
CA THR A 292 10.07 -0.44 11.50
C THR A 292 10.02 -0.32 13.02
N GLY A 293 9.39 -1.26 13.73
CA GLY A 293 9.29 -1.24 15.18
C GLY A 293 8.25 -0.24 15.72
N GLY A 294 7.15 -0.04 15.01
CA GLY A 294 6.06 0.86 15.35
C GLY A 294 6.28 2.31 14.92
N VAL A 295 7.41 2.58 14.26
CA VAL A 295 7.87 3.94 14.01
C VAL A 295 6.94 4.67 13.03
N ILE A 296 6.49 4.00 11.97
CA ILE A 296 5.53 4.58 11.02
C ILE A 296 4.09 4.58 11.55
N TRP A 297 3.80 3.82 12.61
CA TRP A 297 2.43 3.56 13.10
C TRP A 297 1.99 4.41 14.28
N GLY A 298 2.88 5.23 14.87
CA GLY A 298 2.58 6.06 16.05
C GLY A 298 1.41 7.05 15.87
N SER A 299 1.60 8.31 16.27
CA SER A 299 0.45 9.24 16.18
C SER A 299 0.03 9.54 14.74
N ARG A 300 0.91 9.44 13.74
CA ARG A 300 0.60 9.81 12.34
C ARG A 300 -0.06 11.18 12.12
N LYS A 301 0.00 12.10 13.09
CA LYS A 301 -0.53 13.47 12.94
C LYS A 301 0.16 14.27 11.85
N TRP A 302 1.36 13.83 11.45
CA TRP A 302 2.08 14.37 10.31
C TRP A 302 1.40 14.09 8.97
N LEU A 303 0.44 13.15 8.90
CA LEU A 303 -0.40 12.97 7.71
C LEU A 303 -1.31 14.18 7.49
N ASP A 304 -1.76 14.83 8.56
CA ASP A 304 -2.67 15.98 8.51
C ASP A 304 -2.02 17.27 7.97
N SER A 305 -0.72 17.25 7.65
CA SER A 305 -0.10 18.37 6.95
C SER A 305 -0.70 18.54 5.56
N GLU A 306 -0.79 19.80 5.13
CA GLU A 306 -1.18 20.13 3.76
C GLU A 306 -0.27 19.42 2.76
N GLU A 307 -0.88 18.97 1.65
CA GLU A 307 -0.19 18.29 0.55
C GLU A 307 0.88 19.22 -0.04
N GLN A 308 2.10 18.72 -0.18
CA GLN A 308 3.21 19.46 -0.75
C GLN A 308 3.46 19.05 -2.20
N GLU A 309 3.89 19.97 -3.06
CA GLU A 309 4.22 19.66 -4.46
C GLU A 309 5.31 18.58 -4.55
N ASP A 310 6.35 18.72 -3.73
CA ASP A 310 7.44 17.76 -3.56
C ASP A 310 6.96 16.33 -3.21
N GLU A 311 5.90 16.21 -2.40
CA GLU A 311 5.29 14.91 -2.02
C GLU A 311 4.72 14.20 -3.25
N ARG A 312 4.03 14.96 -4.11
CA ARG A 312 3.39 14.45 -5.33
C ARG A 312 4.43 14.04 -6.37
N GLU A 313 5.47 14.85 -6.56
CA GLU A 313 6.53 14.53 -7.52
C GLU A 313 7.29 13.28 -7.10
N LEU A 314 7.69 13.21 -5.84
CA LEU A 314 8.43 12.08 -5.30
C LEU A 314 7.59 10.79 -5.27
N GLY A 315 6.30 10.90 -4.94
CA GLY A 315 5.38 9.77 -4.93
C GLY A 315 5.15 9.09 -6.28
N ARG A 316 5.52 9.75 -7.39
CA ARG A 316 5.40 9.22 -8.76
C ARG A 316 6.61 8.43 -9.22
N PHE A 317 7.73 8.48 -8.51
CA PHE A 317 8.91 7.69 -8.87
C PHE A 317 8.62 6.18 -8.78
N PRO A 318 9.24 5.37 -9.66
CA PRO A 318 9.19 3.91 -9.53
C PRO A 318 9.59 3.45 -8.12
N GLY A 319 8.84 2.50 -7.56
CA GLY A 319 9.06 2.01 -6.20
C GLY A 319 8.53 2.91 -5.08
N MET A 320 8.19 4.17 -5.36
CA MET A 320 7.62 5.09 -4.38
C MET A 320 6.09 5.12 -4.45
N ASN A 321 5.50 5.64 -3.37
CA ASN A 321 4.11 6.07 -3.32
C ASN A 321 4.02 7.33 -2.45
N MET A 322 2.85 7.97 -2.47
CA MET A 322 2.61 9.23 -1.75
C MET A 322 2.88 9.12 -0.25
N PHE A 323 2.49 8.01 0.40
CA PHE A 323 2.75 7.81 1.83
C PHE A 323 4.26 7.76 2.12
N SER A 324 5.02 7.06 1.28
CA SER A 324 6.48 6.95 1.41
C SER A 324 7.16 8.30 1.18
N ALA A 325 6.71 9.05 0.17
CA ALA A 325 7.20 10.39 -0.11
C ALA A 325 6.96 11.35 1.06
N LEU A 326 5.74 11.39 1.59
CA LEU A 326 5.39 12.20 2.74
C LEU A 326 6.19 11.82 3.99
N THR A 327 6.37 10.51 4.22
CA THR A 327 7.17 10.00 5.34
C THR A 327 8.63 10.47 5.22
N LEU A 328 9.20 10.45 4.03
CA LEU A 328 10.57 10.90 3.76
C LEU A 328 10.72 12.41 3.95
N ILE A 329 9.85 13.21 3.32
CA ILE A 329 9.88 14.68 3.39
C ILE A 329 9.63 15.15 4.83
N CYS A 330 8.86 14.39 5.60
CA CYS A 330 8.74 14.65 7.01
C CYS A 330 10.08 14.57 7.71
N GLN A 331 10.95 13.60 7.39
CA GLN A 331 12.21 13.34 8.08
C GLN A 331 13.35 14.26 7.65
N MET A 332 13.45 14.56 6.36
CA MET A 332 14.52 15.36 5.79
C MET A 332 14.01 16.21 4.63
N PRO A 333 14.56 17.42 4.44
CA PRO A 333 14.23 18.23 3.28
C PRO A 333 14.57 17.50 1.98
N LEU A 334 13.73 17.65 0.94
CA LEU A 334 13.90 16.95 -0.33
C LEU A 334 15.28 17.19 -0.96
N HIS A 335 15.77 18.43 -0.99
CA HIS A 335 17.09 18.73 -1.55
C HIS A 335 18.22 17.97 -0.84
N VAL A 336 18.18 17.87 0.50
CA VAL A 336 19.19 17.12 1.27
C VAL A 336 19.16 15.64 0.90
N PHE A 337 17.96 15.07 0.71
CA PHE A 337 17.80 13.68 0.30
C PHE A 337 18.33 13.42 -1.13
N LEU A 338 18.06 14.34 -2.06
CA LEU A 338 18.53 14.23 -3.44
C LEU A 338 20.07 14.34 -3.53
N ASP A 339 20.68 15.16 -2.66
CA ASP A 339 22.14 15.32 -2.57
C ASP A 339 22.86 14.11 -1.96
N LEU A 340 22.14 13.16 -1.34
CA LEU A 340 22.74 11.91 -0.85
C LEU A 340 23.29 11.07 -2.00
N SER A 341 24.40 10.38 -1.73
CA SER A 341 24.90 9.36 -2.66
C SER A 341 23.91 8.19 -2.79
N THR A 342 23.96 7.47 -3.91
CA THR A 342 23.13 6.26 -4.14
C THR A 342 23.13 5.29 -2.94
N PRO A 343 24.27 4.87 -2.34
CA PRO A 343 24.25 3.94 -1.22
C PRO A 343 23.62 4.53 0.05
N GLU A 344 23.84 5.82 0.34
CA GLU A 344 23.21 6.50 1.48
C GLU A 344 21.69 6.58 1.29
N ARG A 345 21.25 6.93 0.08
CA ARG A 345 19.84 6.99 -0.28
C ARG A 345 19.17 5.63 -0.20
N THR A 346 19.83 4.58 -0.71
CA THR A 346 19.37 3.20 -0.57
C THR A 346 19.21 2.84 0.89
N SER A 347 20.16 3.17 1.77
CA SER A 347 20.06 2.86 3.19
C SER A 347 18.86 3.54 3.87
N VAL A 348 18.57 4.80 3.53
CA VAL A 348 17.39 5.53 4.03
C VAL A 348 16.09 4.90 3.51
N LEU A 349 16.02 4.64 2.21
CA LEU A 349 14.81 4.10 1.57
C LEU A 349 14.56 2.64 1.91
N GLU A 350 15.59 1.82 2.07
CA GLU A 350 15.45 0.39 2.35
C GLU A 350 14.63 0.15 3.63
N GLN A 351 14.84 0.96 4.66
CA GLN A 351 14.09 0.89 5.90
C GLN A 351 12.61 1.27 5.73
N LEU A 352 12.28 2.10 4.73
CA LEU A 352 10.94 2.63 4.51
C LEU A 352 10.14 1.84 3.48
N ILE A 353 10.78 1.49 2.36
CA ILE A 353 10.14 0.86 1.21
C ILE A 353 10.78 -0.47 0.80
N GLY A 354 11.90 -0.88 1.42
CA GLY A 354 12.64 -2.09 1.06
C GLY A 354 13.62 -1.88 -0.09
N TYR A 355 14.61 -2.78 -0.16
CA TYR A 355 15.78 -2.66 -1.04
C TYR A 355 15.42 -2.53 -2.52
N ASP A 356 14.62 -3.45 -3.09
CA ASP A 356 14.37 -3.42 -4.55
C ASP A 356 13.67 -2.14 -5.01
N ARG A 357 12.75 -1.61 -4.19
CA ARG A 357 12.05 -0.35 -4.52
C ARG A 357 12.98 0.85 -4.38
N ALA A 358 13.90 0.82 -3.42
CA ALA A 358 14.94 1.83 -3.29
C ALA A 358 15.89 1.83 -4.49
N MET A 359 16.25 0.66 -5.01
CA MET A 359 17.07 0.54 -6.22
C MET A 359 16.35 1.07 -7.46
N ALA A 360 15.08 0.69 -7.66
CA ALA A 360 14.27 1.21 -8.77
C ALA A 360 14.13 2.74 -8.72
N PHE A 361 13.99 3.32 -7.52
CA PHE A 361 13.98 4.76 -7.32
C PHE A 361 15.30 5.41 -7.78
N ASN A 362 16.43 4.85 -7.35
CA ASN A 362 17.75 5.37 -7.69
C ASN A 362 18.06 5.27 -9.18
N GLU A 363 17.70 4.16 -9.83
CA GLU A 363 17.87 3.96 -11.26
C GLU A 363 17.13 5.03 -12.07
N GLU A 364 15.86 5.30 -11.73
CA GLU A 364 15.07 6.37 -12.37
C GLU A 364 15.72 7.75 -12.14
N LEU A 365 16.17 8.03 -10.91
CA LEU A 365 16.77 9.33 -10.61
C LEU A 365 18.06 9.55 -11.41
N GLU A 366 18.93 8.54 -11.48
CA GLU A 366 20.15 8.61 -12.29
C GLU A 366 19.82 8.78 -13.78
N SER A 367 18.81 8.07 -14.30
CA SER A 367 18.36 8.23 -15.69
C SER A 367 17.99 9.68 -15.98
N ARG A 368 17.22 10.33 -15.10
CA ARG A 368 16.84 11.74 -15.27
C ARG A 368 18.02 12.69 -15.21
N TYR A 369 19.02 12.42 -14.37
CA TYR A 369 20.25 13.23 -14.33
C TYR A 369 21.04 13.14 -15.64
N HIS A 370 21.07 11.98 -16.29
CA HIS A 370 21.71 11.80 -17.59
C HIS A 370 20.96 12.57 -18.68
N ASP A 371 19.63 12.43 -18.74
CA ASP A 371 18.79 13.15 -19.71
C ASP A 371 18.95 14.67 -19.60
N MET A 372 19.00 15.21 -18.38
CA MET A 372 19.21 16.64 -18.16
C MET A 372 20.58 17.13 -18.62
N ARG A 373 21.64 16.34 -18.42
CA ARG A 373 23.01 16.69 -18.88
C ARG A 373 23.08 16.72 -20.40
N ASP A 374 22.45 15.75 -21.07
CA ASP A 374 22.46 15.66 -22.53
C ASP A 374 21.76 16.86 -23.19
N VAL A 375 20.64 17.33 -22.63
CA VAL A 375 19.93 18.54 -23.08
C VAL A 375 20.82 19.79 -22.96
N THR A 376 21.55 19.95 -21.86
CA THR A 376 22.46 21.12 -21.71
C THR A 376 23.67 21.08 -22.64
N SER A 377 24.13 19.88 -23.02
CA SER A 377 25.29 19.71 -23.91
C SER A 377 24.97 19.98 -25.38
N SER A 378 23.73 19.71 -25.80
CA SER A 378 23.26 19.91 -27.18
C SER A 378 22.98 21.38 -27.49
N SER A 379 22.42 22.16 -26.54
CA SER A 379 22.13 23.58 -26.74
C SER A 379 23.37 24.45 -27.00
N ASN A 380 24.56 24.03 -26.57
CA ASN A 380 25.80 24.81 -26.77
C ASN A 380 26.44 24.61 -28.15
N LYS A 381 25.98 23.65 -28.96
CA LYS A 381 26.58 23.36 -30.28
C LYS A 381 25.98 24.16 -31.43
N ASP A 382 24.79 24.73 -31.27
CA ASP A 382 24.10 25.44 -32.36
C ASP A 382 24.41 26.95 -32.41
N ASP A 383 25.13 27.48 -31.40
CA ASP A 383 25.51 28.90 -31.30
C ASP A 383 26.99 29.17 -31.68
N SER A 384 27.70 28.18 -32.26
CA SER A 384 29.09 28.30 -32.76
C SER A 384 29.16 27.98 -34.24
#